data_AF-A0A6G0WMI5-F1
#
_entry.id   AF-A0A6G0WMI5-F1
#
_cell.length_a   1.000
_cell.length_b   1.000
_cell.length_c   1.000
_cell.angle_alpha   90.00
_cell.angle_beta   90.00
_cell.angle_gamma   90.00
#
_symmetry.space_group_name_H-M   'P 1'
#
loop_
_entity.id
_entity.type
_entity.pdbx_description
1 polymer ?
#
loop_
_entity_poly.entity_id
_entity_poly.type
_entity_poly.pdbx_seq_one_letter_code
_entity_poly.pdbx_strand_id
1 'polypeptide(L)' 'MGRGNSGKTSMRSIIFDNYEPIDTRRLCATNEIETTHFPFLGHMLFNIKDCG' A
#
# COMPACT_ATOMS: atom_id res chain seq x y z
N MET A 1 -1.12 4.93 -8.18
CA MET A 1 -1.89 6.18 -8.38
C MET A 1 -3.31 5.86 -8.81
N GLY A 2 -4.28 6.69 -8.43
CA GLY A 2 -5.71 6.50 -8.70
C GLY A 2 -6.53 7.48 -7.88
N ARG A 3 -7.84 7.59 -8.15
CA ARG A 3 -8.74 8.51 -7.41
C ARG A 3 -8.78 8.20 -5.91
N GLY A 4 -9.21 9.17 -5.11
CA GLY A 4 -9.52 8.95 -3.69
C GLY A 4 -10.47 7.75 -3.52
N ASN A 5 -10.26 6.98 -2.45
CA ASN A 5 -11.04 5.78 -2.12
C ASN A 5 -11.01 4.64 -3.15
N SER A 6 -10.10 4.65 -4.15
CA SER A 6 -9.96 3.54 -5.09
C SER A 6 -9.24 2.30 -4.52
N GLY A 7 -9.00 2.25 -3.20
CA GLY A 7 -8.40 1.08 -2.52
C GLY A 7 -6.89 0.91 -2.69
N LYS A 8 -6.15 2.00 -2.98
CA LYS A 8 -4.71 1.98 -3.24
C LYS A 8 -3.92 1.45 -2.05
N THR A 9 -4.17 2.07 -0.89
CA THR A 9 -3.59 1.68 0.41
C THR A 9 -4.02 0.28 0.81
N SER A 10 -5.30 -0.06 0.60
CA SER A 10 -5.81 -1.41 0.87
C SER A 10 -5.04 -2.49 0.09
N MET A 11 -4.79 -2.28 -1.21
CA MET A 11 -3.99 -3.22 -2.00
C MET A 11 -2.55 -3.32 -1.50
N ARG A 12 -1.89 -2.19 -1.19
CA ARG A 12 -0.53 -2.18 -0.65
C ARG A 12 -0.47 -2.99 0.65
N SER A 13 -1.37 -2.72 1.59
CA SER A 13 -1.38 -3.37 2.90
C SER A 13 -1.67 -4.87 2.82
N ILE A 14 -2.59 -5.30 1.96
CA ILE A 14 -2.90 -6.73 1.78
C ILE A 14 -1.69 -7.47 1.19
N ILE A 15 -1.08 -6.94 0.13
CA ILE A 15 -0.06 -7.67 -0.64
C ILE A 15 1.31 -7.61 0.05
N PHE A 16 1.66 -6.48 0.70
CA PHE A 16 3.02 -6.23 1.17
C PHE A 16 3.14 -6.08 2.70
N ASP A 17 2.05 -5.85 3.42
CA ASP A 17 2.06 -5.69 4.90
C ASP A 17 1.27 -6.79 5.64
N ASN A 18 0.84 -7.85 4.93
CA ASN A 18 0.07 -8.98 5.46
C ASN A 18 -1.26 -8.61 6.16
N TYR A 19 -1.92 -7.54 5.72
CA TYR A 19 -3.26 -7.23 6.22
C TYR A 19 -4.27 -8.26 5.71
N GLU A 20 -5.16 -8.72 6.58
CA GLU A 20 -6.36 -9.39 6.11
C GLU A 20 -7.26 -8.37 5.38
N PRO A 21 -7.99 -8.78 4.33
CA PRO A 21 -8.87 -7.86 3.60
C PRO A 21 -9.87 -7.12 4.51
N ILE A 22 -10.32 -7.76 5.60
CA ILE A 22 -11.25 -7.16 6.56
C ILE A 22 -10.63 -5.97 7.32
N ASP A 23 -9.35 -6.03 7.63
CA ASP A 23 -8.64 -4.99 8.38
C ASP A 23 -8.46 -3.71 7.58
N THR A 24 -8.51 -3.79 6.25
CA THR A 24 -8.40 -2.61 5.37
C THR A 24 -9.49 -1.59 5.58
N ARG A 25 -10.62 -1.97 6.21
CA ARG A 25 -11.71 -1.04 6.60
C ARG A 25 -11.28 -0.03 7.65
N ARG A 26 -10.19 -0.29 8.37
CA ARG A 26 -9.64 0.57 9.42
C ARG A 26 -8.59 1.55 8.89
N LEU A 27 -8.21 1.43 7.61
CA LEU A 27 -7.23 2.31 6.99
C LEU A 27 -7.83 3.71 6.78
N CYS A 28 -7.08 4.72 7.19
CA CYS A 28 -7.42 6.12 6.94
C CYS A 28 -7.07 6.52 5.51
N ALA A 29 -7.63 7.65 5.06
CA ALA A 29 -7.21 8.25 3.80
C ALA A 29 -5.73 8.64 3.86
N THR A 30 -4.98 8.24 2.84
CA THR A 30 -3.61 8.73 2.62
C THR A 30 -3.71 10.15 2.05
N ASN A 31 -3.10 11.13 2.70
CA ASN A 31 -3.15 12.54 2.26
C ASN A 31 -1.89 12.97 1.49
N GLU A 32 -0.79 12.24 1.67
CA GLU A 32 0.50 12.53 1.06
C GLU A 32 0.99 11.33 0.22
N ILE A 33 2.26 11.36 -0.20
CA ILE A 33 2.89 10.20 -0.84
C ILE A 33 3.60 9.38 0.23
N GLU A 34 3.05 8.21 0.55
CA GLU A 34 3.72 7.22 1.37
C GLU A 34 4.63 6.34 0.50
N THR A 35 5.89 6.18 0.92
CA THR A 35 6.84 5.29 0.23
C THR A 35 7.15 4.09 1.09
N THR A 36 6.93 2.89 0.55
CA THR A 36 7.28 1.62 1.19
C THR A 36 8.38 0.94 0.40
N HIS A 37 9.39 0.43 1.11
CA HIS A 37 10.50 -0.32 0.54
C HIS A 37 10.30 -1.80 0.84
N PHE A 38 10.07 -2.62 -0.19
CA PHE A 38 9.80 -4.05 -0.04
C PHE A 38 10.85 -4.89 -0.78
N PRO A 39 11.68 -5.69 -0.08
CA PRO A 39 12.59 -6.63 -0.72
C PRO A 39 11.80 -7.70 -1.47
N PHE A 40 12.13 -7.94 -2.73
CA PHE A 40 11.43 -8.89 -3.60
C PHE A 40 12.44 -9.77 -4.35
N LEU A 41 12.18 -11.08 -4.39
CA LEU A 41 13.04 -12.09 -5.04
C LEU A 41 14.54 -12.03 -4.64
N GLY A 42 14.85 -11.54 -3.44
CA GLY A 42 16.19 -11.54 -2.85
C GLY A 42 17.21 -10.54 -3.45
N HIS A 43 16.94 -9.96 -4.61
CA HIS A 43 17.87 -9.03 -5.28
C HIS A 43 17.19 -7.75 -5.80
N MET A 44 15.86 -7.66 -5.71
CA MET A 44 15.12 -6.46 -6.08
C MET A 44 14.57 -5.76 -4.85
N LEU A 45 14.50 -4.44 -4.91
CA LEU A 45 13.81 -3.62 -3.93
C LEU A 45 12.70 -2.85 -4.63
N PHE A 46 11.45 -3.18 -4.30
CA PHE A 46 10.31 -2.43 -4.79
C PHE A 46 10.10 -1.18 -3.93
N ASN A 47 10.11 -0.04 -4.60
CA ASN A 47 9.82 1.26 -4.00
C ASN A 47 8.39 1.62 -4.37
N ILE A 48 7.44 1.24 -3.52
CA ILE A 48 6.02 1.41 -3.76
C ILE A 48 5.63 2.81 -3.27
N LYS A 49 5.03 3.61 -4.16
CA LYS A 49 4.48 4.92 -3.83
C LYS A 49 2.96 4.86 -3.78
N ASP A 50 2.42 4.94 -2.58
CA ASP A 50 1.00 5.15 -2.36
C ASP A 50 0.73 6.66 -2.31
N CYS A 51 0.20 7.19 -3.41
CA CYS A 51 -0.12 8.61 -3.53
C CYS A 51 -1.59 8.79 -3.14
N GLY A 52 -1.88 9.51 -2.06
CA GLY A 52 -3.23 9.91 -1.66
C GLY A 52 -4.16 10.28 -2.80
#